data_AF-F5YI28-F1
#
_entry.id   AF-F5YI28-F1
#
_cell.length_a   1.000
_cell.length_b   1.000
_cell.length_c   1.000
_cell.angle_alpha   90.00
_cell.angle_beta   90.00
_cell.angle_gamma   90.00
#
_symmetry.space_group_name_H-M   'P 1'
#
loop_
_entity.id
_entity.type
_entity.pdbx_description
1 polymer ?
#
loop_
_entity_poly.entity_id
_entity_poly.type
_entity_poly.pdbx_seq_one_letter_code
_entity_poly.pdbx_strand_id
1 'polypeptide(L)'
;MKIPSRTAQAGKKVTVTVLGAFCLFLSTIEYLIPKPVPFMRLGIANLPLMLALDILPFGAFLLLLGIKVIGQALITGTLFSYIFLFSLVGTGVSALSMFGLRRLLGPKQMSLAGISVLGALLSNGAQLALARVFIFGEGARYITPPFLAMGLITGLALGLFCEYFIRRSHWYAAYSDRPEPVVFVNSREIAEERKTARPDRSDASKVKKRRGYRERARESRRRIYEGLFSGRELCLVGMLMVPALVFNPNPYFRVLQFLFFWFLAWLSGKKNNPLITILIILGIVMFNLLVPYGRVLFSVGAFRITEGALLAGIQRGVTLEALIMLSRTAIRRDLQLPGAFGEMVGESFRILALIQEQGHIITRKDIIGSIDALMIAVSKAEDPTAEAGQHEEMDVQKTEFLLSDGRRVSAIPGRIILVVAVLLAWLPWFFTIVVKL
;
A
#
# COMPACT_ATOMS: atom_id res chain seq x y z
N MET A 1 22.52 7.73 31.79
CA MET A 1 21.55 7.19 30.81
C MET A 1 20.19 7.83 31.11
N LYS A 2 19.85 8.96 30.48
CA LYS A 2 18.57 9.65 30.73
C LYS A 2 17.46 8.86 30.03
N ILE A 3 16.66 8.14 30.81
CA ILE A 3 15.42 7.53 30.34
C ILE A 3 14.51 8.70 29.91
N PRO A 4 14.09 8.78 28.62
CA PRO A 4 13.22 9.86 28.20
C PRO A 4 11.90 9.79 28.97
N SER A 5 11.40 10.94 29.43
CA SER A 5 10.14 11.04 30.17
C SER A 5 8.98 10.46 29.36
N ARG A 6 8.05 9.79 30.06
CA ARG A 6 6.89 9.09 29.47
C ARG A 6 6.04 10.01 28.56
N THR A 7 6.00 11.32 28.86
CA THR A 7 5.38 12.39 28.07
C THR A 7 6.10 12.65 26.73
N ALA A 8 7.44 12.69 26.71
CA ALA A 8 8.20 12.86 25.47
C ALA A 8 8.14 11.61 24.56
N GLN A 9 7.94 10.43 25.16
CA GLN A 9 7.76 9.18 24.43
C GLN A 9 6.34 9.04 23.87
N ALA A 10 5.32 9.55 24.57
CA ALA A 10 3.94 9.64 24.08
C ALA A 10 3.85 10.55 22.85
N GLY A 11 4.41 11.77 22.90
CA GLY A 11 4.39 12.70 21.76
C GLY A 11 5.03 12.12 20.50
N LYS A 12 6.15 11.39 20.62
CA LYS A 12 6.81 10.73 19.47
C LYS A 12 5.98 9.64 18.83
N LYS A 13 5.21 8.87 19.63
CA LYS A 13 4.32 7.84 19.08
C LYS A 13 3.20 8.48 18.28
N VAL A 14 2.56 9.52 18.81
CA VAL A 14 1.52 10.29 18.11
C VAL A 14 2.05 10.83 16.78
N THR A 15 3.24 11.46 16.76
CA THR A 15 3.83 11.96 15.51
C THR A 15 4.03 10.86 14.46
N VAL A 16 4.52 9.68 14.88
CA VAL A 16 4.70 8.53 13.97
C VAL A 16 3.36 8.05 13.42
N THR A 17 2.34 7.98 14.26
CA THR A 17 1.01 7.51 13.87
C THR A 17 0.32 8.47 12.91
N VAL A 18 0.40 9.79 13.16
CA VAL A 18 -0.14 10.85 12.29
C VAL A 18 0.57 10.86 10.93
N LEU A 19 1.92 10.85 10.92
CA LEU A 19 2.70 10.73 9.68
C LEU A 19 2.41 9.40 8.96
N GLY A 20 2.18 8.32 9.72
CA GLY A 20 1.77 7.03 9.20
C GLY A 20 0.44 7.11 8.48
N ALA A 21 -0.57 7.72 9.10
CA ALA A 21 -1.88 7.95 8.48
C ALA A 21 -1.77 8.79 7.21
N PHE A 22 -0.92 9.81 7.21
CA PHE A 22 -0.67 10.62 6.03
C PHE A 22 0.01 9.80 4.90
N CYS A 23 0.95 8.92 5.24
CA CYS A 23 1.51 7.94 4.30
C CYS A 23 0.43 7.03 3.70
N LEU A 24 -0.52 6.56 4.52
CA LEU A 24 -1.62 5.70 4.07
C LEU A 24 -2.62 6.46 3.18
N PHE A 25 -2.89 7.72 3.51
CA PHE A 25 -3.74 8.60 2.71
C PHE A 25 -3.13 8.81 1.31
N LEU A 26 -1.87 9.22 1.24
CA LEU A 26 -1.16 9.39 -0.02
C LEU A 26 -0.99 8.07 -0.79
N SER A 27 -0.84 6.93 -0.08
CA SER A 27 -0.85 5.60 -0.70
C SER A 27 -2.19 5.26 -1.35
N THR A 28 -3.30 5.70 -0.75
CA THR A 28 -4.64 5.53 -1.32
C THR A 28 -4.79 6.37 -2.58
N ILE A 29 -4.34 7.62 -2.57
CA ILE A 29 -4.33 8.49 -3.76
C ILE A 29 -3.44 7.88 -4.86
N GLU A 30 -2.23 7.45 -4.53
CA GLU A 30 -1.31 6.82 -5.49
C GLU A 30 -1.90 5.53 -6.10
N TYR A 31 -2.72 4.80 -5.35
CA TYR A 31 -3.40 3.60 -5.86
C TYR A 31 -4.54 3.94 -6.84
N LEU A 32 -5.16 5.11 -6.75
CA LEU A 32 -6.19 5.55 -7.70
C LEU A 32 -5.60 5.94 -9.05
N ILE A 33 -4.31 6.27 -9.11
CA ILE A 33 -3.62 6.60 -10.36
C ILE A 33 -3.29 5.29 -11.09
N PRO A 34 -3.78 5.09 -12.33
CA PRO A 34 -3.50 3.88 -13.09
C PRO A 34 -2.00 3.76 -13.35
N LYS A 35 -1.43 2.61 -13.00
CA LYS A 35 0.01 2.34 -13.12
C LYS A 35 0.27 1.61 -14.44
N PRO A 36 1.24 2.06 -15.26
CA PRO A 36 1.60 1.36 -16.49
C PRO A 36 2.15 -0.05 -16.23
N VAL A 37 2.82 -0.25 -15.10
CA VAL A 37 3.35 -1.54 -14.63
C VAL A 37 3.07 -1.66 -13.12
N PRO A 38 2.67 -2.83 -12.59
CA PRO A 38 2.18 -2.96 -11.21
C PRO A 38 3.14 -2.45 -10.13
N PHE A 39 4.44 -2.54 -10.37
CA PHE A 39 5.48 -2.13 -9.43
C PHE A 39 5.95 -0.68 -9.63
N MET A 40 5.60 -0.02 -10.74
CA MET A 40 6.01 1.36 -10.98
C MET A 40 5.19 2.30 -10.10
N ARG A 41 5.89 3.12 -9.32
CA ARG A 41 5.29 4.04 -8.35
C ARG A 41 5.71 5.47 -8.66
N LEU A 42 4.81 6.40 -8.40
CA LEU A 42 5.09 7.83 -8.54
C LEU A 42 5.87 8.37 -7.36
N GLY A 43 5.80 7.68 -6.21
CA GLY A 43 6.55 8.05 -5.01
C GLY A 43 5.82 9.03 -4.11
N ILE A 44 4.58 9.41 -4.41
CA ILE A 44 3.79 10.36 -3.60
C ILE A 44 3.66 9.87 -2.15
N ALA A 45 3.48 8.56 -1.94
CA ALA A 45 3.42 7.95 -0.62
C ALA A 45 4.73 8.04 0.21
N ASN A 46 5.86 8.40 -0.42
CA ASN A 46 7.16 8.59 0.25
C ASN A 46 7.32 10.01 0.79
N LEU A 47 6.43 10.95 0.45
CA LEU A 47 6.49 12.33 0.91
C LEU A 47 6.57 12.44 2.44
N PRO A 48 5.74 11.75 3.25
CA PRO A 48 5.81 11.90 4.69
C PRO A 48 7.09 11.28 5.29
N LEU A 49 7.69 10.28 4.63
CA LEU A 49 9.02 9.79 4.99
C LEU A 49 10.07 10.87 4.78
N MET A 50 9.98 11.65 3.69
CA MET A 50 10.89 12.77 3.47
C MET A 50 10.73 13.86 4.54
N LEU A 51 9.50 14.21 4.90
CA LEU A 51 9.23 15.17 5.99
C LEU A 51 9.78 14.66 7.33
N ALA A 52 9.67 13.36 7.58
CA ALA A 52 10.12 12.75 8.82
C ALA A 52 11.65 12.73 9.01
N LEU A 53 12.45 12.96 7.95
CA LEU A 53 13.91 12.89 8.01
C LEU A 53 14.52 13.83 9.06
N ASP A 54 13.94 15.02 9.22
CA ASP A 54 14.43 16.04 10.15
C ASP A 54 13.64 16.07 11.47
N ILE A 55 12.54 15.31 11.59
CA ILE A 55 11.64 15.31 12.76
C ILE A 55 11.85 14.08 13.66
N LEU A 56 12.00 12.89 13.05
CA LEU A 56 11.99 11.63 13.78
C LEU A 56 13.40 11.08 14.03
N PRO A 57 13.69 10.54 15.23
CA PRO A 57 14.90 9.75 15.45
C PRO A 57 14.83 8.42 14.69
N PHE A 58 15.98 7.79 14.48
CA PHE A 58 16.11 6.58 13.65
C PHE A 58 15.09 5.47 13.98
N GLY A 59 14.90 5.15 15.26
CA GLY A 59 13.94 4.11 15.67
C GLY A 59 12.48 4.45 15.31
N ALA A 60 12.07 5.71 15.49
CA ALA A 60 10.73 6.17 15.13
C ALA A 60 10.54 6.25 13.61
N PHE A 61 11.60 6.64 12.89
CA PHE A 61 11.62 6.64 11.42
C PHE A 61 11.47 5.23 10.84
N LEU A 62 12.13 4.22 11.43
CA LEU A 62 11.95 2.82 11.04
C LEU A 62 10.53 2.32 11.28
N LEU A 63 9.90 2.72 12.40
CA LEU A 63 8.49 2.39 12.66
C LEU A 63 7.58 3.01 11.60
N LEU A 64 7.78 4.29 11.26
CA LEU A 64 7.04 4.97 10.20
C LEU A 64 7.23 4.27 8.84
N LEU A 65 8.46 3.89 8.50
CA LEU A 65 8.77 3.12 7.29
C LEU A 65 8.00 1.80 7.25
N GLY A 66 7.96 1.08 8.38
CA GLY A 66 7.18 -0.14 8.53
C GLY A 66 5.68 0.08 8.31
N ILE A 67 5.11 1.08 8.98
CA ILE A 67 3.69 1.46 8.84
C ILE A 67 3.37 1.77 7.37
N LYS A 68 4.22 2.57 6.72
CA LYS A 68 4.07 2.94 5.31
C LYS A 68 4.09 1.71 4.40
N VAL A 69 5.08 0.84 4.53
CA VAL A 69 5.25 -0.32 3.62
C VAL A 69 4.15 -1.35 3.83
N ILE A 70 3.87 -1.72 5.08
CA ILE A 70 2.85 -2.72 5.43
C ILE A 70 1.46 -2.16 5.15
N GLY A 71 1.17 -0.94 5.61
CA GLY A 71 -0.13 -0.33 5.38
C GLY A 71 -0.44 -0.06 3.91
N GLN A 72 0.55 0.35 3.09
CA GLN A 72 0.38 0.43 1.63
C GLN A 72 0.03 -0.94 1.02
N ALA A 73 0.66 -2.02 1.49
CA ALA A 73 0.38 -3.38 1.02
C ALA A 73 -1.00 -3.90 1.44
N LEU A 74 -1.46 -3.51 2.64
CA LEU A 74 -2.82 -3.80 3.13
C LEU A 74 -3.89 -3.03 2.32
N ILE A 75 -3.67 -1.74 2.04
CA ILE A 75 -4.58 -0.90 1.24
C ILE A 75 -4.74 -1.45 -0.17
N THR A 76 -3.62 -1.82 -0.80
CA THR A 76 -3.62 -2.35 -2.17
C THR A 76 -4.03 -3.83 -2.23
N GLY A 77 -3.97 -4.55 -1.11
CA GLY A 77 -4.19 -5.98 -1.01
C GLY A 77 -3.12 -6.79 -1.74
N THR A 78 -1.84 -6.43 -1.56
CA THR A 78 -0.70 -7.00 -2.29
C THR A 78 0.39 -7.60 -1.39
N LEU A 79 0.16 -7.71 -0.07
CA LEU A 79 1.11 -8.21 0.93
C LEU A 79 1.79 -9.54 0.55
N PHE A 80 1.05 -10.45 -0.07
CA PHE A 80 1.55 -11.79 -0.46
C PHE A 80 2.12 -11.84 -1.88
N SER A 81 2.20 -10.71 -2.57
CA SER A 81 2.71 -10.63 -3.95
C SER A 81 4.15 -10.10 -3.99
N TYR A 82 4.86 -10.35 -5.09
CA TYR A 82 6.19 -9.76 -5.30
C TYR A 82 6.18 -8.22 -5.33
N ILE A 83 5.02 -7.59 -5.58
CA ILE A 83 4.87 -6.12 -5.50
C ILE A 83 5.16 -5.64 -4.07
N PHE A 84 4.85 -6.43 -3.05
CA PHE A 84 5.21 -6.13 -1.67
C PHE A 84 6.73 -6.18 -1.45
N LEU A 85 7.42 -7.18 -1.99
CA LEU A 85 8.88 -7.25 -1.90
C LEU A 85 9.55 -6.06 -2.59
N PHE A 86 9.04 -5.66 -3.76
CA PHE A 86 9.55 -4.50 -4.50
C PHE A 86 9.29 -3.19 -3.74
N SER A 87 8.15 -3.11 -3.06
CA SER A 87 7.82 -2.04 -2.11
C SER A 87 8.84 -1.94 -0.98
N LEU A 88 9.06 -3.07 -0.31
CA LEU A 88 9.84 -3.18 0.91
C LEU A 88 11.30 -2.86 0.64
N VAL A 89 11.89 -3.49 -0.37
CA VAL A 89 13.30 -3.28 -0.72
C VAL A 89 13.50 -1.89 -1.34
N GLY A 90 12.68 -1.49 -2.31
CA GLY A 90 12.82 -0.18 -2.95
C GLY A 90 12.65 0.98 -1.96
N THR A 91 11.57 0.95 -1.17
CA THR A 91 11.33 1.98 -0.13
C THR A 91 12.37 1.89 0.97
N GLY A 92 12.76 0.70 1.41
CA GLY A 92 13.75 0.50 2.47
C GLY A 92 15.11 1.05 2.10
N VAL A 93 15.64 0.68 0.93
CA VAL A 93 16.92 1.17 0.41
C VAL A 93 16.89 2.70 0.27
N SER A 94 15.82 3.25 -0.30
CA SER A 94 15.66 4.71 -0.43
C SER A 94 15.57 5.40 0.92
N ALA A 95 14.68 4.97 1.82
CA ALA A 95 14.45 5.63 3.09
C ALA A 95 15.71 5.60 3.97
N LEU A 96 16.42 4.47 4.02
CA LEU A 96 17.64 4.33 4.79
C LEU A 96 18.80 5.16 4.22
N SER A 97 18.96 5.18 2.88
CA SER A 97 19.97 6.02 2.24
C SER A 97 19.67 7.50 2.43
N MET A 98 18.42 7.94 2.23
CA MET A 98 18.01 9.31 2.48
C MET A 98 18.26 9.73 3.94
N PHE A 99 17.89 8.90 4.91
CA PHE A 99 18.13 9.15 6.33
C PHE A 99 19.62 9.21 6.67
N GLY A 100 20.41 8.25 6.17
CA GLY A 100 21.86 8.20 6.38
C GLY A 100 22.56 9.43 5.80
N LEU A 101 22.30 9.77 4.53
CA LEU A 101 22.94 10.91 3.88
C LEU A 101 22.52 12.24 4.53
N ARG A 102 21.23 12.39 4.88
CA ARG A 102 20.75 13.60 5.58
C ARG A 102 21.44 13.78 6.93
N ARG A 103 21.74 12.69 7.64
CA ARG A 103 22.42 12.73 8.94
C ARG A 103 23.93 12.98 8.82
N LEU A 104 24.57 12.47 7.78
CA LEU A 104 26.02 12.62 7.55
C LEU A 104 26.41 13.98 6.97
N LEU A 105 25.70 14.45 5.94
CA LEU A 105 26.03 15.67 5.20
C LEU A 105 25.32 16.90 5.77
N GLY A 106 24.25 16.68 6.54
CA GLY A 106 23.43 17.74 7.11
C GLY A 106 22.61 18.54 6.07
N PRO A 107 21.68 19.38 6.53
CA PRO A 107 20.78 20.13 5.65
C PRO A 107 21.46 21.25 4.85
N LYS A 108 22.70 21.64 5.21
CA LYS A 108 23.45 22.71 4.52
C LYS A 108 24.11 22.25 3.23
N GLN A 109 24.50 20.98 3.13
CA GLN A 109 25.23 20.46 1.98
C GLN A 109 24.32 19.73 0.99
N MET A 110 23.15 19.24 1.43
CA MET A 110 22.24 18.47 0.58
C MET A 110 20.81 18.96 0.68
N SER A 111 20.30 19.54 -0.41
CA SER A 111 18.90 19.95 -0.53
C SER A 111 17.97 18.74 -0.52
N LEU A 112 16.72 18.94 -0.10
CA LEU A 112 15.70 17.89 -0.12
C LEU A 112 15.43 17.37 -1.54
N ALA A 113 15.56 18.24 -2.56
CA ALA A 113 15.54 17.85 -3.97
C ALA A 113 16.64 16.83 -4.31
N GLY A 114 17.90 17.08 -3.91
CA GLY A 114 19.01 16.16 -4.15
C GLY A 114 18.84 14.83 -3.42
N ILE A 115 18.40 14.87 -2.15
CA ILE A 115 18.12 13.66 -1.36
C ILE A 115 17.02 12.82 -2.03
N SER A 116 15.96 13.48 -2.50
CA SER A 116 14.84 12.82 -3.19
C SER A 116 15.27 12.13 -4.47
N VAL A 117 16.04 12.83 -5.31
CA VAL A 117 16.57 12.28 -6.56
C VAL A 117 17.44 11.04 -6.29
N LEU A 118 18.37 11.12 -5.34
CA LEU A 118 19.22 9.98 -4.99
C LEU A 118 18.41 8.80 -4.47
N GLY A 119 17.47 9.03 -3.56
CA GLY A 119 16.64 7.94 -3.05
C GLY A 119 15.70 7.35 -4.11
N ALA A 120 15.18 8.16 -5.04
CA ALA A 120 14.40 7.68 -6.17
C ALA A 120 15.22 6.78 -7.11
N LEU A 121 16.46 7.17 -7.43
CA LEU A 121 17.38 6.36 -8.23
C LEU A 121 17.74 5.05 -7.52
N LEU A 122 18.03 5.09 -6.21
CA LEU A 122 18.35 3.90 -5.42
C LEU A 122 17.15 2.97 -5.27
N SER A 123 15.95 3.50 -5.01
CA SER A 123 14.70 2.71 -5.00
C SER A 123 14.48 2.02 -6.33
N ASN A 124 14.59 2.77 -7.43
CA ASN A 124 14.32 2.23 -8.76
C ASN A 124 15.38 1.20 -9.16
N GLY A 125 16.66 1.45 -8.86
CA GLY A 125 17.74 0.49 -9.07
C GLY A 125 17.51 -0.81 -8.30
N ALA A 126 17.14 -0.73 -7.02
CA ALA A 126 16.84 -1.90 -6.20
C ALA A 126 15.60 -2.67 -6.70
N GLN A 127 14.55 -1.96 -7.11
CA GLN A 127 13.37 -2.58 -7.73
C GLN A 127 13.69 -3.25 -9.06
N LEU A 128 14.57 -2.67 -9.88
CA LEU A 128 15.00 -3.29 -11.12
C LEU A 128 15.87 -4.52 -10.91
N ALA A 129 16.76 -4.50 -9.90
CA ALA A 129 17.53 -5.67 -9.53
C ALA A 129 16.60 -6.83 -9.17
N LEU A 130 15.56 -6.57 -8.37
CA LEU A 130 14.52 -7.56 -8.06
C LEU A 130 13.69 -7.94 -9.28
N ALA A 131 13.31 -6.99 -10.13
CA ALA A 131 12.53 -7.24 -11.34
C ALA A 131 13.28 -8.13 -12.33
N ARG A 132 14.60 -7.97 -12.44
CA ARG A 132 15.50 -8.84 -13.21
C ARG A 132 15.46 -10.28 -12.67
N VAL A 133 15.50 -10.47 -11.36
CA VAL A 133 15.49 -11.80 -10.76
C VAL A 133 14.11 -12.47 -10.81
N PHE A 134 13.04 -11.75 -10.51
CA PHE A 134 11.71 -12.35 -10.27
C PHE A 134 10.73 -12.25 -11.46
N ILE A 135 10.83 -11.24 -12.34
CA ILE A 135 9.77 -10.94 -13.32
C ILE A 135 10.22 -10.85 -14.78
N PHE A 136 11.38 -10.26 -15.09
CA PHE A 136 11.74 -9.99 -16.50
C PHE A 136 13.02 -10.69 -16.95
N GLY A 137 13.82 -11.26 -16.05
CA GLY A 137 15.12 -11.83 -16.44
C GLY A 137 16.01 -10.77 -17.08
N GLU A 138 16.77 -11.17 -18.10
CA GLU A 138 17.60 -10.26 -18.91
C GLU A 138 16.82 -9.09 -19.55
N GLY A 139 15.50 -9.24 -19.74
CA GLY A 139 14.66 -8.18 -20.30
C GLY A 139 14.48 -6.94 -19.46
N ALA A 140 14.82 -7.01 -18.16
CA ALA A 140 14.85 -5.83 -17.31
C ALA A 140 15.79 -4.73 -17.84
N ARG A 141 16.83 -5.09 -18.62
CA ARG A 141 17.80 -4.12 -19.16
C ARG A 141 17.15 -3.11 -20.10
N TYR A 142 16.20 -3.52 -20.93
CA TYR A 142 15.51 -2.63 -21.87
C TYR A 142 14.55 -1.66 -21.16
N ILE A 143 14.02 -2.07 -20.01
CA ILE A 143 13.12 -1.24 -19.18
C ILE A 143 13.93 -0.28 -18.29
N THR A 144 15.23 -0.53 -18.09
CA THR A 144 16.09 0.22 -17.17
C THR A 144 16.15 1.72 -17.49
N PRO A 145 16.51 2.16 -18.71
CA PRO A 145 16.63 3.59 -18.99
C PRO A 145 15.33 4.39 -18.79
N PRO A 146 14.16 3.99 -19.35
CA PRO A 146 12.94 4.77 -19.16
C PRO A 146 12.47 4.75 -17.70
N PHE A 147 12.67 3.65 -16.97
CA PHE A 147 12.27 3.55 -15.57
C PHE A 147 13.13 4.44 -14.64
N LEU A 148 14.45 4.52 -14.89
CA LEU A 148 15.32 5.43 -14.15
C LEU A 148 15.05 6.89 -14.50
N ALA A 149 14.80 7.20 -15.79
CA ALA A 149 14.44 8.56 -16.22
C ALA A 149 13.14 9.05 -15.55
N MET A 150 12.11 8.19 -15.50
CA MET A 150 10.88 8.48 -14.75
C MET A 150 11.15 8.68 -13.25
N GLY A 151 12.03 7.87 -12.65
CA GLY A 151 12.48 8.03 -11.27
C GLY A 151 13.15 9.38 -11.00
N LEU A 152 13.99 9.84 -11.93
CA LEU A 152 14.67 11.13 -11.85
C LEU A 152 13.65 12.28 -11.84
N ILE A 153 12.71 12.27 -12.79
CA ILE A 153 11.68 13.31 -12.95
C ILE A 153 10.78 13.35 -11.71
N THR A 154 10.27 12.20 -11.30
CA THR A 154 9.38 12.09 -10.13
C THR A 154 10.10 12.43 -8.83
N GLY A 155 11.34 11.97 -8.66
CA GLY A 155 12.18 12.29 -7.51
C GLY A 155 12.46 13.78 -7.39
N LEU A 156 12.82 14.45 -8.50
CA LEU A 156 13.04 15.89 -8.52
C LEU A 156 11.75 16.65 -8.16
N ALA A 157 10.64 16.31 -8.80
CA ALA A 157 9.34 16.95 -8.55
C ALA A 157 8.91 16.81 -7.07
N LEU A 158 9.05 15.61 -6.50
CA LEU A 158 8.67 15.34 -5.11
C LEU A 158 9.58 16.09 -4.13
N GLY A 159 10.88 16.17 -4.42
CA GLY A 159 11.83 16.86 -3.57
C GLY A 159 11.67 18.37 -3.57
N LEU A 160 11.40 18.97 -4.74
CA LEU A 160 11.02 20.38 -4.86
C LEU A 160 9.71 20.66 -4.13
N PHE A 161 8.72 19.77 -4.25
CA PHE A 161 7.47 19.89 -3.51
C PHE A 161 7.70 19.85 -2.00
N CYS A 162 8.51 18.94 -1.48
CA CYS A 162 8.82 18.87 -0.06
C CYS A 162 9.50 20.15 0.44
N GLU A 163 10.44 20.69 -0.33
CA GLU A 163 11.13 21.92 0.04
C GLU A 163 10.19 23.12 0.07
N TYR A 164 9.25 23.19 -0.88
CA TYR A 164 8.21 24.20 -0.91
C TYR A 164 7.18 24.04 0.22
N PHE A 165 6.78 22.79 0.53
CA PHE A 165 5.86 22.47 1.62
C PHE A 165 6.45 22.87 2.98
N ILE A 166 7.70 22.52 3.26
CA ILE A 166 8.38 22.85 4.52
C ILE A 166 8.49 24.36 4.75
N ARG A 167 8.61 25.17 3.68
CA ARG A 167 8.70 26.63 3.79
C ARG A 167 7.37 27.31 4.13
N ARG A 168 6.23 26.64 3.91
CA ARG A 168 4.88 27.23 4.06
C ARG A 168 3.99 26.54 5.09
N SER A 169 4.28 25.28 5.42
CA SER A 169 3.46 24.47 6.33
C SER A 169 3.66 24.92 7.78
N HIS A 170 2.55 25.31 8.42
CA HIS A 170 2.53 25.65 9.84
C HIS A 170 2.66 24.39 10.71
N TRP A 171 2.09 23.27 10.26
CA TRP A 171 2.22 21.99 10.94
C TRP A 171 3.69 21.56 11.06
N TYR A 172 4.44 21.63 9.94
CA TYR A 172 5.84 21.24 9.95
C TYR A 172 6.69 22.15 10.84
N ALA A 173 6.41 23.46 10.85
CA ALA A 173 7.09 24.43 11.72
C ALA A 173 6.81 24.18 13.21
N ALA A 174 5.62 23.71 13.58
CA ALA A 174 5.30 23.36 14.97
C ALA A 174 6.02 22.08 15.46
N TYR A 175 6.34 21.16 14.55
CA TYR A 175 6.99 19.88 14.85
C TYR A 175 8.51 19.86 14.62
N SER A 176 9.05 20.84 13.90
CA SER A 176 10.48 21.03 13.65
C SER A 176 10.92 22.27 14.41
N ASP A 177 11.90 22.16 15.30
CA ASP A 177 12.50 23.20 16.18
C ASP A 177 13.07 24.45 15.41
N ARG A 178 12.28 25.08 14.55
CA ARG A 178 12.62 26.28 13.77
C ARG A 178 11.70 27.44 14.19
N PRO A 179 12.22 28.68 14.27
CA PRO A 179 11.41 29.83 14.61
C PRO A 179 10.30 30.04 13.57
N GLU A 180 9.12 30.44 14.07
CA GLU A 180 7.88 30.59 13.31
C GLU A 180 8.07 31.41 12.02
N PRO A 181 7.53 30.97 10.88
CA PRO A 181 7.36 31.84 9.74
C PRO A 181 6.19 32.81 10.00
N VAL A 182 6.48 34.11 9.91
CA VAL A 182 5.49 35.20 9.96
C VAL A 182 4.50 35.08 8.80
N VAL A 183 3.19 35.05 9.07
CA VAL A 183 2.15 35.11 8.02
C VAL A 183 1.01 36.07 8.37
N PHE A 184 0.71 36.95 7.41
CA PHE A 184 -0.54 37.69 7.28
C PHE A 184 -1.64 36.77 6.73
N VAL A 185 -2.63 36.41 7.54
CA VAL A 185 -3.84 35.71 7.07
C VAL A 185 -4.92 36.75 6.79
N ASN A 186 -5.24 36.98 5.51
CA ASN A 186 -6.37 37.81 5.14
C ASN A 186 -7.67 37.00 5.28
N SER A 187 -8.33 37.15 6.43
CA SER A 187 -9.52 36.38 6.85
C SER A 187 -10.78 36.58 5.99
N ARG A 188 -10.68 37.30 4.87
CA ARG A 188 -11.81 37.64 3.99
C ARG A 188 -12.00 36.68 2.80
N GLU A 189 -10.96 36.02 2.29
CA GLU A 189 -11.09 35.13 1.11
C GLU A 189 -11.76 33.77 1.44
N ILE A 190 -11.62 33.26 2.67
CA ILE A 190 -12.21 31.97 3.09
C ILE A 190 -13.73 32.07 3.23
N ALA A 191 -14.29 33.28 3.40
CA ALA A 191 -15.72 33.48 3.58
C ALA A 191 -16.50 33.51 2.24
N GLU A 192 -15.86 33.87 1.13
CA GLU A 192 -16.55 33.96 -0.18
C GLU A 192 -16.64 32.62 -0.90
N GLU A 193 -15.63 31.73 -0.81
CA GLU A 193 -15.69 30.40 -1.45
C GLU A 193 -16.71 29.45 -0.79
N ARG A 194 -17.17 29.73 0.44
CA ARG A 194 -18.23 28.97 1.11
C ARG A 194 -19.65 29.22 0.55
N LYS A 195 -19.88 30.31 -0.18
CA LYS A 195 -21.24 30.67 -0.65
C LYS A 195 -21.61 30.05 -2.00
N THR A 196 -20.65 29.58 -2.81
CA THR A 196 -20.88 29.13 -4.19
C THR A 196 -20.97 27.61 -4.37
N ALA A 197 -20.67 26.81 -3.36
CA ALA A 197 -20.73 25.34 -3.45
C ALA A 197 -22.04 24.76 -2.89
N ARG A 198 -23.15 24.85 -3.65
CA ARG A 198 -24.37 24.05 -3.41
C ARG A 198 -24.47 22.93 -4.45
N PRO A 199 -24.57 21.65 -4.05
CA PRO A 199 -24.73 20.56 -5.01
C PRO A 199 -26.20 20.43 -5.48
N ASP A 200 -26.37 20.24 -6.79
CA ASP A 200 -27.64 19.93 -7.46
C ASP A 200 -28.15 18.54 -7.01
N ARG A 201 -29.42 18.49 -6.57
CA ARG A 201 -30.06 17.34 -5.91
C ARG A 201 -30.74 16.36 -6.88
N SER A 202 -30.71 16.61 -8.18
CA SER A 202 -31.56 15.90 -9.15
C SER A 202 -31.01 14.55 -9.67
N ASP A 203 -29.69 14.28 -9.58
CA ASP A 203 -29.08 13.05 -10.13
C ASP A 203 -28.91 11.87 -9.14
N ALA A 204 -29.08 12.12 -7.83
CA ALA A 204 -28.80 11.12 -6.79
C ALA A 204 -29.86 10.00 -6.67
N SER A 205 -31.06 10.21 -7.24
CA SER A 205 -32.21 9.31 -7.06
C SER A 205 -32.17 8.08 -7.98
N LYS A 206 -31.65 8.21 -9.21
CA LYS A 206 -31.53 7.11 -10.18
C LYS A 206 -30.33 6.20 -9.89
N VAL A 207 -29.25 6.72 -9.33
CA VAL A 207 -28.05 5.94 -8.95
C VAL A 207 -28.28 5.05 -7.71
N LYS A 208 -29.14 5.48 -6.77
CA LYS A 208 -29.46 4.71 -5.54
C LYS A 208 -30.28 3.44 -5.79
N LYS A 209 -31.24 3.44 -6.73
CA LYS A 209 -32.14 2.29 -6.97
C LYS A 209 -31.46 1.08 -7.64
N ARG A 210 -30.46 1.28 -8.52
CA ARG A 210 -29.69 0.19 -9.15
C ARG A 210 -28.53 -0.36 -8.28
N ARG A 211 -28.09 0.39 -7.26
CA ARG A 211 -27.04 -0.06 -6.30
C ARG A 211 -27.54 -1.13 -5.32
N GLY A 212 -28.81 -1.07 -4.91
CA GLY A 212 -29.36 -1.94 -3.86
C GLY A 212 -29.34 -3.45 -4.13
N TYR A 213 -29.59 -3.91 -5.36
CA TYR A 213 -29.60 -5.36 -5.64
C TYR A 213 -28.19 -5.97 -5.72
N ARG A 214 -27.27 -5.29 -6.43
CA ARG A 214 -25.86 -5.70 -6.55
C ARG A 214 -25.11 -5.61 -5.21
N GLU A 215 -25.50 -4.72 -4.32
CA GLU A 215 -24.92 -4.59 -2.97
C GLU A 215 -25.45 -5.69 -2.03
N ARG A 216 -26.76 -5.98 -2.04
CA ARG A 216 -27.33 -7.10 -1.26
C ARG A 216 -26.72 -8.46 -1.63
N ALA A 217 -26.57 -8.76 -2.93
CA ALA A 217 -25.94 -10.01 -3.37
C ALA A 217 -24.46 -10.12 -2.93
N ARG A 218 -23.75 -8.99 -2.78
CA ARG A 218 -22.37 -8.98 -2.26
C ARG A 218 -22.33 -9.20 -0.76
N GLU A 219 -23.23 -8.56 -0.02
CA GLU A 219 -23.35 -8.73 1.43
C GLU A 219 -23.69 -10.17 1.79
N SER A 220 -24.61 -10.82 1.06
CA SER A 220 -24.94 -12.23 1.28
C SER A 220 -23.73 -13.16 1.07
N ARG A 221 -22.98 -12.99 -0.02
CA ARG A 221 -21.74 -13.78 -0.26
C ARG A 221 -20.70 -13.56 0.83
N ARG A 222 -20.51 -12.30 1.22
CA ARG A 222 -19.56 -11.93 2.26
C ARG A 222 -19.93 -12.53 3.62
N ARG A 223 -21.21 -12.57 4.00
CA ARG A 223 -21.68 -13.23 5.23
C ARG A 223 -21.38 -14.73 5.24
N ILE A 224 -21.59 -15.42 4.11
CA ILE A 224 -21.25 -16.85 3.98
C ILE A 224 -19.74 -17.05 4.16
N TYR A 225 -18.93 -16.24 3.48
CA TYR A 225 -17.47 -16.30 3.59
C TYR A 225 -16.98 -16.01 5.02
N GLU A 226 -17.53 -14.98 5.68
CA GLU A 226 -17.20 -14.60 7.05
C GLU A 226 -17.66 -15.63 8.09
N GLY A 227 -18.71 -16.40 7.80
CA GLY A 227 -19.17 -17.50 8.64
C GLY A 227 -18.31 -18.77 8.49
N LEU A 228 -17.68 -18.96 7.33
CA LEU A 228 -16.85 -20.14 7.06
C LEU A 228 -15.40 -19.95 7.54
N PHE A 229 -14.81 -18.78 7.36
CA PHE A 229 -13.36 -18.60 7.53
C PHE A 229 -13.00 -17.53 8.55
N SER A 230 -12.02 -17.81 9.42
CA SER A 230 -11.45 -16.80 10.32
C SER A 230 -10.32 -16.01 9.64
N GLY A 231 -10.12 -14.75 10.03
CA GLY A 231 -9.08 -13.88 9.45
C GLY A 231 -7.65 -14.39 9.67
N ARG A 232 -7.36 -14.94 10.86
CA ARG A 232 -6.02 -15.47 11.19
C ARG A 232 -5.69 -16.74 10.39
N GLU A 233 -6.65 -17.65 10.24
CA GLU A 233 -6.47 -18.88 9.46
C GLU A 233 -6.28 -18.56 7.97
N LEU A 234 -7.06 -17.62 7.42
CA LEU A 234 -6.91 -17.19 6.02
C LEU A 234 -5.53 -16.56 5.75
N CYS A 235 -5.03 -15.75 6.69
CA CYS A 235 -3.69 -15.16 6.60
C CYS A 235 -2.62 -16.25 6.60
N LEU A 236 -2.70 -17.20 7.54
CA LEU A 236 -1.74 -18.30 7.67
C LEU A 236 -1.76 -19.24 6.46
N VAL A 237 -2.96 -19.62 6.01
CA VAL A 237 -3.14 -20.44 4.79
C VAL A 237 -2.59 -19.72 3.58
N GLY A 238 -2.89 -18.43 3.41
CA GLY A 238 -2.34 -17.66 2.30
C GLY A 238 -0.81 -17.61 2.33
N MET A 239 -0.20 -17.41 3.49
CA MET A 239 1.26 -17.46 3.64
C MET A 239 1.85 -18.83 3.26
N LEU A 240 1.20 -19.93 3.63
CA LEU A 240 1.59 -21.29 3.24
C LEU A 240 1.40 -21.57 1.74
N MET A 241 0.47 -20.89 1.08
CA MET A 241 0.21 -21.06 -0.35
C MET A 241 1.15 -20.25 -1.25
N VAL A 242 1.79 -19.18 -0.73
CA VAL A 242 2.71 -18.35 -1.54
C VAL A 242 3.84 -19.17 -2.16
N PRO A 243 4.64 -19.97 -1.40
CA PRO A 243 5.72 -20.75 -2.00
C PRO A 243 5.21 -21.76 -3.02
N ALA A 244 4.08 -22.43 -2.72
CA ALA A 244 3.47 -23.40 -3.61
C ALA A 244 3.07 -22.77 -4.96
N LEU A 245 2.58 -21.52 -4.96
CA LEU A 245 2.20 -20.82 -6.18
C LEU A 245 3.41 -20.27 -6.95
N VAL A 246 4.41 -19.75 -6.21
CA VAL A 246 5.61 -19.14 -6.77
C VAL A 246 6.51 -20.16 -7.48
N PHE A 247 6.76 -21.30 -6.83
CA PHE A 247 7.73 -22.29 -7.29
C PHE A 247 7.13 -23.40 -8.15
N ASN A 248 5.84 -23.32 -8.50
CA ASN A 248 5.18 -24.36 -9.28
C ASN A 248 5.68 -24.38 -10.74
N PRO A 249 6.32 -25.44 -11.24
CA PRO A 249 6.80 -25.48 -12.62
C PRO A 249 5.68 -25.65 -13.66
N ASN A 250 4.48 -26.11 -13.25
CA ASN A 250 3.41 -26.47 -14.19
C ASN A 250 2.50 -25.25 -14.51
N PRO A 251 2.45 -24.77 -15.77
CA PRO A 251 1.65 -23.60 -16.14
C PRO A 251 0.14 -23.80 -16.01
N TYR A 252 -0.37 -25.00 -16.31
CA TYR A 252 -1.80 -25.29 -16.24
C TYR A 252 -2.32 -25.18 -14.82
N PHE A 253 -1.53 -25.66 -13.86
CA PHE A 253 -1.90 -25.59 -12.45
C PHE A 253 -1.92 -24.16 -11.91
N ARG A 254 -1.02 -23.29 -12.38
CA ARG A 254 -1.03 -21.87 -12.02
C ARG A 254 -2.31 -21.17 -12.48
N VAL A 255 -2.79 -21.49 -13.68
CA VAL A 255 -4.08 -20.97 -14.19
C VAL A 255 -5.24 -21.48 -13.34
N LEU A 256 -5.26 -22.77 -13.00
CA LEU A 256 -6.29 -23.34 -12.14
C LEU A 256 -6.31 -22.68 -10.74
N GLN A 257 -5.14 -22.49 -10.13
CA GLN A 257 -5.00 -21.77 -8.85
C GLN A 257 -5.45 -20.32 -8.97
N PHE A 258 -5.08 -19.62 -10.04
CA PHE A 258 -5.54 -18.26 -10.31
C PHE A 258 -7.07 -18.19 -10.35
N LEU A 259 -7.72 -19.08 -11.10
CA LEU A 259 -9.19 -19.13 -11.20
C LEU A 259 -9.83 -19.45 -9.85
N PHE A 260 -9.22 -20.34 -9.06
CA PHE A 260 -9.67 -20.66 -7.71
C PHE A 260 -9.60 -19.43 -6.77
N PHE A 261 -8.48 -18.72 -6.73
CA PHE A 261 -8.36 -17.51 -5.90
C PHE A 261 -9.23 -16.36 -6.41
N TRP A 262 -9.41 -16.26 -7.73
CA TRP A 262 -10.35 -15.32 -8.31
C TRP A 262 -11.78 -15.58 -7.83
N PHE A 263 -12.19 -16.84 -7.83
CA PHE A 263 -13.49 -17.27 -7.31
C PHE A 263 -13.63 -17.02 -5.81
N LEU A 264 -12.62 -17.34 -5.00
CA LEU A 264 -12.61 -17.03 -3.57
C LEU A 264 -12.66 -15.53 -3.29
N ALA A 265 -11.94 -14.70 -4.07
CA ALA A 265 -11.97 -13.25 -3.94
C ALA A 265 -13.37 -12.68 -4.26
N TRP A 266 -14.04 -13.26 -5.26
CA TRP A 266 -15.42 -12.94 -5.58
C TRP A 266 -16.40 -13.37 -4.47
N LEU A 267 -16.18 -14.53 -3.86
CA LEU A 267 -16.95 -15.04 -2.73
C LEU A 267 -16.78 -14.18 -1.47
N SER A 268 -15.56 -13.67 -1.24
CA SER A 268 -15.25 -12.69 -0.18
C SER A 268 -15.96 -11.34 -0.38
N GLY A 269 -16.70 -11.13 -1.48
CA GLY A 269 -17.43 -9.90 -1.77
C GLY A 269 -16.57 -8.76 -2.29
N LYS A 270 -15.28 -9.00 -2.56
CA LYS A 270 -14.37 -7.99 -3.12
C LYS A 270 -14.71 -7.74 -4.59
N LYS A 271 -14.58 -6.47 -5.02
CA LYS A 271 -14.77 -6.10 -6.42
C LYS A 271 -13.51 -6.42 -7.20
N ASN A 272 -13.57 -7.42 -8.06
CA ASN A 272 -12.52 -7.70 -9.03
C ASN A 272 -12.90 -7.05 -10.36
N ASN A 273 -12.08 -6.14 -10.85
CA ASN A 273 -12.26 -5.57 -12.18
C ASN A 273 -11.46 -6.42 -13.17
N PRO A 274 -12.11 -7.25 -14.02
CA PRO A 274 -11.40 -8.11 -14.96
C PRO A 274 -10.53 -7.31 -15.94
N LEU A 275 -10.92 -6.07 -16.26
CA LEU A 275 -10.13 -5.19 -17.12
C LEU A 275 -8.75 -4.88 -16.51
N ILE A 276 -8.69 -4.59 -15.21
CA ILE A 276 -7.42 -4.29 -14.53
C ILE A 276 -6.52 -5.53 -14.55
N THR A 277 -7.07 -6.71 -14.30
CA THR A 277 -6.32 -7.97 -14.33
C THR A 277 -5.80 -8.30 -15.73
N ILE A 278 -6.64 -8.14 -16.75
CA ILE A 278 -6.20 -8.32 -18.15
C ILE A 278 -5.11 -7.32 -18.50
N LEU A 279 -5.24 -6.06 -18.09
CA LEU A 279 -4.24 -5.02 -18.35
C LEU A 279 -2.90 -5.34 -17.68
N ILE A 280 -2.91 -5.86 -16.44
CA ILE A 280 -1.69 -6.26 -15.73
C ILE A 280 -1.01 -7.44 -16.43
N ILE A 281 -1.76 -8.49 -16.79
CA ILE A 281 -1.22 -9.65 -17.51
C ILE A 281 -0.68 -9.20 -18.87
N LEU A 282 -1.43 -8.39 -19.62
CA LEU A 282 -1.02 -7.88 -20.93
C LEU A 282 0.24 -7.02 -20.83
N GLY A 283 0.35 -6.16 -19.81
CA GLY A 283 1.55 -5.38 -19.55
C GLY A 283 2.77 -6.28 -19.31
N ILE A 284 2.63 -7.32 -18.49
CA ILE A 284 3.73 -8.28 -18.21
C ILE A 284 4.09 -9.09 -19.46
N VAL A 285 3.10 -9.52 -20.23
CA VAL A 285 3.31 -10.23 -21.51
C VAL A 285 4.06 -9.32 -22.48
N MET A 286 3.59 -8.09 -22.68
CA MET A 286 4.21 -7.10 -23.57
C MET A 286 5.69 -6.88 -23.21
N PHE A 287 6.00 -6.67 -21.92
CA PHE A 287 7.38 -6.51 -21.47
C PHE A 287 8.25 -7.77 -21.62
N ASN A 288 7.69 -8.96 -21.48
CA ASN A 288 8.45 -10.19 -21.73
C ASN A 288 8.72 -10.41 -23.22
N LEU A 289 7.81 -9.98 -24.11
CA LEU A 289 7.99 -10.06 -25.56
C LEU A 289 9.13 -9.17 -26.08
N LEU A 290 9.56 -8.13 -25.33
CA LEU A 290 10.73 -7.31 -25.68
C LEU A 290 12.02 -8.11 -25.76
N VAL A 291 12.11 -9.26 -25.07
CA VAL A 291 13.28 -10.16 -25.15
C VAL A 291 12.87 -11.45 -25.84
N PRO A 292 13.12 -11.56 -27.16
CA PRO A 292 12.80 -12.77 -27.89
C PRO A 292 13.72 -13.92 -27.47
N TYR A 293 13.16 -15.06 -27.10
CA TYR A 293 13.89 -16.31 -26.92
C TYR A 293 13.00 -17.53 -27.18
N GLY A 294 13.62 -18.61 -27.65
CA GLY A 294 12.89 -19.78 -28.14
C GLY A 294 12.41 -19.60 -29.58
N ARG A 295 11.40 -20.38 -29.97
CA ARG A 295 10.89 -20.42 -31.35
C ARG A 295 10.20 -19.12 -31.72
N VAL A 296 10.50 -18.56 -32.89
CA VAL A 296 9.81 -17.38 -33.42
C VAL A 296 8.46 -17.82 -33.96
N LEU A 297 7.38 -17.26 -33.41
CA LEU A 297 6.01 -17.50 -33.89
C LEU A 297 5.64 -16.52 -34.99
N PHE A 298 5.98 -15.24 -34.79
CA PHE A 298 5.63 -14.16 -35.70
C PHE A 298 6.66 -13.04 -35.61
N SER A 299 6.89 -12.33 -36.71
CA SER A 299 7.79 -11.19 -36.78
C SER A 299 7.07 -9.98 -37.36
N VAL A 300 7.05 -8.88 -36.61
CA VAL A 300 6.56 -7.57 -37.06
C VAL A 300 7.77 -6.66 -37.22
N GLY A 301 8.31 -6.58 -38.45
CA GLY A 301 9.53 -5.84 -38.71
C GLY A 301 10.70 -6.32 -37.86
N ALA A 302 11.30 -5.44 -37.05
CA ALA A 302 12.38 -5.78 -36.14
C ALA A 302 11.92 -6.51 -34.86
N PHE A 303 10.61 -6.53 -34.57
CA PHE A 303 10.06 -7.12 -33.34
C PHE A 303 9.70 -8.59 -33.56
N ARG A 304 10.37 -9.50 -32.84
CA ARG A 304 10.15 -10.95 -32.94
C ARG A 304 9.32 -11.43 -31.76
N ILE A 305 8.10 -11.90 -32.04
CA ILE A 305 7.26 -12.57 -31.05
C ILE A 305 7.68 -14.03 -31.00
N THR A 306 8.25 -14.43 -29.87
CA THR A 306 8.71 -15.80 -29.64
C THR A 306 7.77 -16.54 -28.68
N GLU A 307 7.64 -17.84 -28.90
CA GLU A 307 6.85 -18.75 -28.06
C GLU A 307 7.34 -18.72 -26.61
N GLY A 308 8.65 -18.76 -26.41
CA GLY A 308 9.27 -18.76 -25.09
C GLY A 308 8.93 -17.49 -24.29
N ALA A 309 9.07 -16.33 -24.93
CA ALA A 309 8.75 -15.05 -24.31
C ALA A 309 7.25 -14.89 -24.01
N LEU A 310 6.38 -15.35 -24.92
CA LEU A 310 4.93 -15.28 -24.74
C LEU A 310 4.47 -16.16 -23.57
N LEU A 311 4.89 -17.43 -23.55
CA LEU A 311 4.51 -18.38 -22.50
C LEU A 311 5.03 -17.94 -21.13
N ALA A 312 6.28 -17.47 -21.04
CA ALA A 312 6.80 -16.96 -19.78
C ALA A 312 6.09 -15.67 -19.33
N GLY A 313 5.74 -14.79 -20.27
CA GLY A 313 4.93 -13.61 -19.97
C GLY A 313 3.57 -13.96 -19.37
N ILE A 314 2.86 -14.91 -19.97
CA ILE A 314 1.58 -15.40 -19.48
C ILE A 314 1.75 -16.06 -18.11
N GLN A 315 2.74 -16.95 -17.95
CA GLN A 315 3.02 -17.63 -16.69
C GLN A 315 3.29 -16.63 -15.56
N ARG A 316 4.18 -15.65 -15.79
CA ARG A 316 4.53 -14.63 -14.78
C ARG A 316 3.35 -13.70 -14.48
N GLY A 317 2.58 -13.33 -15.49
CA GLY A 317 1.36 -12.53 -15.33
C GLY A 317 0.30 -13.24 -14.48
N VAL A 318 -0.02 -14.49 -14.81
CA VAL A 318 -0.97 -15.33 -14.07
C VAL A 318 -0.50 -15.56 -12.64
N THR A 319 0.81 -15.79 -12.43
CA THR A 319 1.38 -15.98 -11.08
C THR A 319 1.20 -14.71 -10.25
N LEU A 320 1.52 -13.54 -10.81
CA LEU A 320 1.39 -12.28 -10.09
C LEU A 320 -0.08 -12.00 -9.72
N GLU A 321 -1.00 -12.19 -10.67
CA GLU A 321 -2.43 -12.00 -10.42
C GLU A 321 -2.97 -12.99 -9.40
N ALA A 322 -2.54 -14.26 -9.43
CA ALA A 322 -2.91 -15.23 -8.42
C ALA A 322 -2.41 -14.81 -7.02
N LEU A 323 -1.19 -14.28 -6.89
CA LEU A 323 -0.69 -13.75 -5.62
C LEU A 323 -1.48 -12.52 -5.15
N ILE A 324 -1.87 -11.63 -6.06
CA ILE A 324 -2.71 -10.46 -5.73
C ILE A 324 -4.09 -10.93 -5.24
N MET A 325 -4.71 -11.88 -5.93
CA MET A 325 -6.01 -12.41 -5.52
C MET A 325 -5.93 -13.17 -4.20
N LEU A 326 -4.89 -14.00 -4.02
CA LEU A 326 -4.61 -14.68 -2.76
C LEU A 326 -4.44 -13.68 -1.61
N SER A 327 -3.63 -12.62 -1.83
CA SER A 327 -3.42 -11.56 -0.85
C SER A 327 -4.73 -10.85 -0.52
N ARG A 328 -5.58 -10.58 -1.53
CA ARG A 328 -6.91 -10.01 -1.31
C ARG A 328 -7.83 -10.96 -0.57
N THR A 329 -7.79 -12.27 -0.78
CA THR A 329 -8.65 -13.21 -0.02
C THR A 329 -8.18 -13.39 1.41
N ALA A 330 -6.87 -13.34 1.64
CA ALA A 330 -6.27 -13.62 2.93
C ALA A 330 -6.32 -12.42 3.89
N ILE A 331 -6.21 -11.21 3.36
CA ILE A 331 -6.20 -9.98 4.17
C ILE A 331 -7.63 -9.48 4.35
N ARG A 332 -8.14 -9.66 5.58
CA ARG A 332 -9.42 -9.10 6.03
C ARG A 332 -9.23 -7.84 6.88
N ARG A 333 -10.31 -7.08 7.08
CA ARG A 333 -10.32 -5.83 7.87
C ARG A 333 -10.16 -6.06 9.38
N ASP A 334 -10.49 -7.26 9.85
CA ASP A 334 -10.32 -7.75 11.23
C ASP A 334 -8.93 -8.35 11.49
N LEU A 335 -7.98 -8.24 10.54
CA LEU A 335 -6.62 -8.71 10.75
C LEU A 335 -5.91 -7.79 11.76
N GLN A 336 -5.86 -8.20 13.01
CA GLN A 336 -5.07 -7.54 14.05
C GLN A 336 -3.62 -8.01 13.95
N LEU A 337 -2.70 -7.09 13.70
CA LEU A 337 -1.27 -7.36 13.77
C LEU A 337 -0.85 -7.40 15.25
N PRO A 338 -0.12 -8.41 15.71
CA PRO A 338 0.26 -8.52 17.11
C PRO A 338 1.33 -7.49 17.52
N GLY A 339 1.28 -7.05 18.78
CA GLY A 339 2.30 -6.22 19.42
C GLY A 339 2.16 -4.71 19.20
N ALA A 340 3.08 -3.94 19.78
CA ALA A 340 3.05 -2.47 19.77
C ALA A 340 3.09 -1.85 18.36
N PHE A 341 3.74 -2.52 17.40
CA PHE A 341 3.73 -2.07 16.00
C PHE A 341 2.34 -2.20 15.37
N GLY A 342 1.62 -3.28 15.66
CA GLY A 342 0.27 -3.49 15.15
C GLY A 342 -0.74 -2.49 15.69
N GLU A 343 -0.60 -2.10 16.97
CA GLU A 343 -1.38 -1.02 17.58
C GLU A 343 -1.16 0.31 16.85
N MET A 344 0.09 0.68 16.56
CA MET A 344 0.40 1.90 15.81
C MET A 344 -0.12 1.88 14.37
N VAL A 345 -0.03 0.73 13.69
CA VAL A 345 -0.64 0.56 12.35
C VAL A 345 -2.15 0.74 12.43
N GLY A 346 -2.81 0.10 13.40
CA GLY A 346 -4.25 0.23 13.62
C GLY A 346 -4.67 1.68 13.87
N GLU A 347 -3.91 2.39 14.68
CA GLU A 347 -4.16 3.79 14.99
C GLU A 347 -3.97 4.69 13.75
N SER A 348 -2.93 4.47 12.94
CA SER A 348 -2.77 5.15 11.65
C SER A 348 -3.94 4.89 10.69
N PHE A 349 -4.54 3.69 10.71
CA PHE A 349 -5.74 3.39 9.93
C PHE A 349 -7.00 4.07 10.50
N ARG A 350 -7.11 4.21 11.82
CA ARG A 350 -8.20 4.97 12.48
C ARG A 350 -8.14 6.43 12.05
N ILE A 351 -6.98 7.06 12.12
CA ILE A 351 -6.77 8.44 11.66
C ILE A 351 -7.04 8.57 10.17
N LEU A 352 -6.61 7.61 9.34
CA LEU A 352 -6.94 7.61 7.92
C LEU A 352 -8.46 7.64 7.68
N ALA A 353 -9.24 6.90 8.46
CA ALA A 353 -10.69 6.91 8.35
C ALA A 353 -11.26 8.30 8.68
N LEU A 354 -10.74 8.97 9.72
CA LEU A 354 -11.11 10.36 10.05
C LEU A 354 -10.77 11.32 8.90
N ILE A 355 -9.59 11.20 8.30
CA ILE A 355 -9.17 11.98 7.13
C ILE A 355 -10.14 11.78 5.96
N GLN A 356 -10.58 10.54 5.73
CA GLN A 356 -11.49 10.20 4.63
C GLN A 356 -12.91 10.73 4.87
N GLU A 357 -13.40 10.70 6.12
CA GLU A 357 -14.70 11.26 6.51
C GLU A 357 -14.72 12.79 6.38
N GLN A 358 -13.61 13.45 6.68
CA GLN A 358 -13.44 14.90 6.56
C GLN A 358 -13.00 15.37 5.15
N GLY A 359 -12.95 14.47 4.16
CA GLY A 359 -12.37 14.69 2.82
C GLY A 359 -12.98 15.81 1.95
N HIS A 360 -13.98 16.54 2.45
CA HIS A 360 -14.54 17.74 1.83
C HIS A 360 -13.64 18.98 1.94
N ILE A 361 -12.53 18.92 2.68
CA ILE A 361 -11.63 20.06 2.95
C ILE A 361 -10.58 20.26 1.84
N ILE A 362 -10.32 19.28 0.96
CA ILE A 362 -9.25 19.37 -0.05
C ILE A 362 -9.75 20.11 -1.30
N THR A 363 -9.50 21.43 -1.36
CA THR A 363 -9.73 22.24 -2.56
C THR A 363 -8.54 22.17 -3.51
N ARG A 364 -8.79 21.91 -4.80
CA ARG A 364 -7.76 21.82 -5.85
C ARG A 364 -6.87 23.06 -5.99
N LYS A 365 -7.32 24.22 -5.50
CA LYS A 365 -6.62 25.50 -5.57
C LYS A 365 -5.57 25.70 -4.48
N ASP A 366 -5.74 25.07 -3.31
CA ASP A 366 -4.80 25.18 -2.18
C ASP A 366 -4.50 23.80 -1.57
N ILE A 367 -3.77 22.98 -2.35
CA ILE A 367 -3.39 21.62 -1.94
C ILE A 367 -2.53 21.65 -0.67
N ILE A 368 -1.68 22.66 -0.50
CA ILE A 368 -0.75 22.75 0.62
C ILE A 368 -1.47 23.17 1.90
N GLY A 369 -2.25 24.26 1.87
CA GLY A 369 -3.02 24.69 3.03
C GLY A 369 -4.07 23.64 3.43
N SER A 370 -4.65 22.92 2.46
CA SER A 370 -5.58 21.81 2.75
C SER A 370 -4.89 20.64 3.47
N ILE A 371 -3.68 20.25 3.03
CA ILE A 371 -2.90 19.19 3.68
C ILE A 371 -2.45 19.66 5.07
N ASP A 372 -1.98 20.89 5.20
CA ASP A 372 -1.52 21.46 6.46
C ASP A 372 -2.65 21.54 7.50
N ALA A 373 -3.82 22.06 7.09
CA ALA A 373 -5.01 22.13 7.93
C ALA A 373 -5.51 20.75 8.35
N LEU A 374 -5.49 19.77 7.44
CA LEU A 374 -5.83 18.38 7.73
C LEU A 374 -4.89 17.78 8.78
N MET A 375 -3.57 17.99 8.62
CA MET A 375 -2.58 17.48 9.57
C MET A 375 -2.69 18.13 10.94
N ILE A 376 -3.00 19.43 11.01
CA ILE A 376 -3.24 20.15 12.28
C ILE A 376 -4.51 19.64 12.96
N ALA A 377 -5.61 19.50 12.21
CA ALA A 377 -6.89 19.03 12.75
C ALA A 377 -6.77 17.62 13.34
N VAL A 378 -6.07 16.73 12.63
CA VAL A 378 -5.78 15.37 13.09
C VAL A 378 -4.87 15.38 14.32
N SER A 379 -3.79 16.16 14.31
CA SER A 379 -2.83 16.19 15.43
C SER A 379 -3.46 16.71 16.72
N LYS A 380 -4.37 17.70 16.64
CA LYS A 380 -5.09 18.24 17.81
C LYS A 380 -6.13 17.28 18.38
N ALA A 381 -6.69 16.40 17.55
CA ALA A 381 -7.68 15.41 17.99
C ALA A 381 -7.03 14.23 18.77
N GLU A 382 -5.70 14.14 18.77
CA GLU A 382 -4.92 13.04 19.33
C GLU A 382 -3.97 13.50 20.47
N ASP A 383 -4.10 14.75 20.92
CA ASP A 383 -3.25 15.31 21.98
C ASP A 383 -3.67 14.70 23.34
N PRO A 384 -2.75 14.03 24.08
CA PRO A 384 -3.10 13.24 25.27
C PRO A 384 -3.67 14.05 26.45
N THR A 385 -3.66 15.38 26.40
CA THR A 385 -4.33 16.26 27.38
C THR A 385 -5.84 16.32 27.19
N ALA A 386 -6.38 15.94 26.03
CA ALA A 386 -7.82 15.89 25.76
C ALA A 386 -8.47 14.53 26.13
N GLU A 387 -7.67 13.47 26.32
CA GLU A 387 -8.15 12.08 26.48
C GLU A 387 -8.36 11.63 27.94
N ALA A 388 -8.25 12.54 28.92
CA ALA A 388 -8.48 12.20 30.33
C ALA A 388 -9.91 11.72 30.65
N GLY A 389 -10.86 11.87 29.71
CA GLY A 389 -12.25 11.39 29.85
C GLY A 389 -12.63 10.20 28.96
N GLN A 390 -11.78 9.75 28.02
CA GLN A 390 -12.14 8.69 27.04
C GLN A 390 -11.45 7.34 27.30
N HIS A 391 -10.35 7.34 28.06
CA HIS A 391 -9.64 6.10 28.39
C HIS A 391 -10.43 5.14 29.30
N GLU A 392 -11.35 5.64 30.15
CA GLU A 392 -12.19 4.78 31.01
C GLU A 392 -13.31 4.08 30.22
N GLU A 393 -13.95 4.74 29.25
CA GLU A 393 -14.97 4.08 28.40
C GLU A 393 -14.33 3.07 27.45
N MET A 394 -13.13 3.35 26.93
CA MET A 394 -12.48 2.46 25.96
C MET A 394 -11.94 1.16 26.59
N ASP A 395 -11.49 1.15 27.85
CA ASP A 395 -11.05 -0.08 28.53
C ASP A 395 -12.22 -0.98 28.95
N VAL A 396 -13.38 -0.40 29.31
CA VAL A 396 -14.62 -1.15 29.57
C VAL A 396 -15.17 -1.75 28.26
N GLN A 397 -15.15 -0.99 27.16
CA GLN A 397 -15.59 -1.46 25.84
C GLN A 397 -14.63 -2.47 25.22
N LYS A 398 -13.31 -2.35 25.46
CA LYS A 398 -12.30 -3.33 25.04
C LYS A 398 -12.43 -4.63 25.84
N THR A 399 -12.83 -4.56 27.10
CA THR A 399 -13.10 -5.75 27.94
C THR A 399 -14.42 -6.42 27.55
N GLU A 400 -15.50 -5.68 27.27
CA GLU A 400 -16.75 -6.23 26.70
C GLU A 400 -16.60 -6.73 25.26
N PHE A 401 -15.77 -6.09 24.43
CA PHE A 401 -15.44 -6.56 23.09
C PHE A 401 -14.57 -7.82 23.14
N LEU A 402 -13.58 -7.92 24.04
CA LEU A 402 -12.79 -9.14 24.22
C LEU A 402 -13.60 -10.30 24.82
N LEU A 403 -14.64 -10.00 25.62
CA LEU A 403 -15.58 -10.99 26.15
C LEU A 403 -16.68 -11.39 25.14
N SER A 404 -17.07 -10.52 24.21
CA SER A 404 -18.08 -10.81 23.16
C SER A 404 -17.49 -11.30 21.82
N ASP A 405 -16.23 -10.98 21.52
CA ASP A 405 -15.44 -11.51 20.39
C ASP A 405 -14.74 -12.84 20.75
N GLY A 406 -14.98 -13.30 21.99
CA GLY A 406 -14.65 -14.64 22.46
C GLY A 406 -15.36 -15.71 21.63
N ARG A 407 -14.61 -16.31 20.69
CA ARG A 407 -14.94 -17.53 19.93
C ARG A 407 -16.04 -17.37 18.87
N ARG A 408 -15.79 -16.58 17.81
CA ARG A 408 -16.20 -17.06 16.47
C ARG A 408 -15.24 -18.16 16.03
N VAL A 409 -15.47 -19.35 16.57
CA VAL A 409 -14.81 -20.57 16.10
C VAL A 409 -15.16 -20.69 14.61
N SER A 410 -14.15 -20.63 13.74
CA SER A 410 -14.33 -21.00 12.33
C SER A 410 -15.11 -22.30 12.26
N ALA A 411 -16.17 -22.34 11.45
CA ALA A 411 -16.91 -23.58 11.27
C ALA A 411 -15.92 -24.69 10.86
N ILE A 412 -15.98 -25.86 11.50
CA ILE A 412 -15.24 -27.08 11.12
C ILE A 412 -15.18 -27.28 9.59
N PRO A 413 -16.28 -27.09 8.81
CA PRO A 413 -16.22 -27.18 7.35
C PRO A 413 -15.26 -26.16 6.71
N GLY A 414 -15.16 -24.94 7.21
CA GLY A 414 -14.23 -23.93 6.70
C GLY A 414 -12.76 -24.31 6.89
N ARG A 415 -12.42 -24.88 8.05
CA ARG A 415 -11.06 -25.40 8.30
C ARG A 415 -10.70 -26.54 7.36
N ILE A 416 -11.62 -27.47 7.13
CA ILE A 416 -11.42 -28.58 6.20
C ILE A 416 -11.19 -28.05 4.78
N ILE A 417 -12.01 -27.09 4.32
CA ILE A 417 -11.84 -26.46 3.01
C ILE A 417 -10.45 -25.81 2.88
N LEU A 418 -9.99 -25.10 3.92
CA LEU A 418 -8.67 -24.46 3.91
C LEU A 418 -7.52 -25.47 3.87
N VAL A 419 -7.58 -26.54 4.67
CA VAL A 419 -6.56 -27.60 4.69
C VAL A 419 -6.50 -28.31 3.34
N VAL A 420 -7.66 -28.69 2.78
CA VAL A 420 -7.74 -29.30 1.45
C VAL A 420 -7.18 -28.37 0.39
N ALA A 421 -7.50 -27.07 0.44
CA ALA A 421 -6.97 -26.10 -0.51
C ALA A 421 -5.44 -25.99 -0.43
N VAL A 422 -4.85 -26.05 0.78
CA VAL A 422 -3.39 -26.07 0.96
C VAL A 422 -2.81 -27.35 0.34
N LEU A 423 -3.35 -28.52 0.68
CA LEU A 423 -2.86 -29.80 0.15
C LEU A 423 -2.92 -29.83 -1.39
N LEU A 424 -4.02 -29.37 -1.97
CA LEU A 424 -4.17 -29.23 -3.42
C LEU A 424 -3.12 -28.27 -3.99
N ALA A 425 -2.87 -27.12 -3.35
CA ALA A 425 -1.87 -26.16 -3.84
C ALA A 425 -0.46 -26.74 -3.93
N TRP A 426 -0.09 -27.64 -3.01
CA TRP A 426 1.22 -28.30 -2.95
C TRP A 426 1.33 -29.57 -3.81
N LEU A 427 0.20 -30.15 -4.22
CA LEU A 427 0.11 -31.38 -4.99
C LEU A 427 1.02 -31.42 -6.25
N PRO A 428 1.11 -30.38 -7.10
CA PRO A 428 2.00 -30.41 -8.27
C PRO A 428 3.47 -30.52 -7.92
N TRP A 429 3.87 -29.96 -6.78
CA TRP A 429 5.24 -30.03 -6.31
C TRP A 429 5.58 -31.46 -5.87
N PHE A 430 4.64 -32.11 -5.18
CA PHE A 430 4.76 -33.52 -4.82
C PHE A 430 4.88 -34.41 -6.07
N PHE A 431 4.00 -34.23 -7.07
CA PHE A 431 4.07 -35.00 -8.31
C PHE A 431 5.38 -34.76 -9.09
N THR A 432 5.88 -33.53 -9.13
CA THR A 432 7.14 -33.24 -9.85
C THR A 432 8.38 -33.74 -9.15
N ILE A 433 8.37 -33.87 -7.82
CA ILE A 433 9.44 -34.52 -7.06
C ILE A 433 9.36 -36.03 -7.22
N VAL A 434 8.17 -36.62 -7.04
CA VAL A 434 7.97 -38.07 -7.13
C VAL A 434 8.25 -38.61 -8.53
N VAL A 435 8.00 -37.85 -9.59
CA VAL A 435 8.32 -38.25 -10.98
C VAL A 435 9.83 -38.10 -11.29
N LYS A 436 10.60 -37.39 -10.47
CA LYS A 436 12.05 -37.20 -10.63
C LYS A 436 12.91 -38.12 -9.75
N LEU A 437 12.33 -38.70 -8.70
CA LEU A 437 12.89 -39.85 -7.97
C LEU A 437 12.57 -41.14 -8.73
#